data_AF-A0A1I7JVQ4-F1
#
_entry.id   AF-A0A1I7JVQ4-F1
#
_cell.length_a   1.000
_cell.length_b   1.000
_cell.length_c   1.000
_cell.angle_alpha   90.00
_cell.angle_beta   90.00
_cell.angle_gamma   90.00
#
_symmetry.space_group_name_H-M   'P 1'
#
loop_
_entity.id
_entity.type
_entity.pdbx_description
1 polymer ?
#
loop_
_entity_poly.entity_id
_entity_poly.type
_entity_poly.pdbx_seq_one_letter_code
_entity_poly.pdbx_strand_id
1 'polypeptide(L)'
;MSENELHIDTFRYTGIVNEIKNTAASCNLSARPLESVKAWNNTDVGKKMKPILESVYATEELYKKQSAEALPAALFELRDSILATDKAVADSVKVDNNKNGE
;
A
#
# COMPACT_ATOMS: atom_id res chain seq x y z
N MET A 1 -3.36 -17.10 26.46
CA MET A 1 -3.95 -16.12 25.54
C MET A 1 -2.87 -15.76 24.53
N SER A 2 -2.92 -16.32 23.33
CA SER A 2 -1.88 -16.17 22.29
C SER A 2 -2.46 -15.58 21.01
N GLU A 3 -3.48 -14.73 21.14
CA GLU A 3 -4.20 -14.18 19.99
C GLU A 3 -4.00 -12.67 20.02
N ASN A 4 -3.24 -12.17 19.04
CA ASN A 4 -2.90 -10.76 18.75
C ASN A 4 -1.48 -10.29 19.16
N GLU A 5 -0.46 -11.12 18.99
CA GLU A 5 0.92 -10.60 18.90
C GLU A 5 1.21 -10.17 17.45
N LEU A 6 1.53 -8.89 17.27
CA LEU A 6 1.92 -8.30 16.00
C LEU A 6 3.34 -7.76 16.14
N HIS A 7 4.30 -8.43 15.50
CA HIS A 7 5.69 -7.98 15.46
C HIS A 7 5.98 -7.29 14.13
N ILE A 8 6.38 -6.02 14.19
CA ILE A 8 6.72 -5.23 13.02
C ILE A 8 8.16 -4.73 13.14
N ASP A 9 9.02 -5.14 12.21
CA ASP A 9 10.23 -4.40 11.88
C ASP A 9 9.80 -3.13 11.15
N THR A 10 9.85 -1.99 11.84
CA THR A 10 9.31 -0.73 11.33
C THR A 10 10.06 -0.19 10.13
N PHE A 11 11.36 -0.48 10.01
CA PHE A 11 12.15 -0.10 8.84
C PHE A 11 11.72 -0.90 7.62
N ARG A 12 11.68 -2.23 7.75
CA ARG A 12 11.28 -3.11 6.66
C ARG A 12 9.82 -2.89 6.24
N TYR A 13 8.93 -2.71 7.21
CA TYR A 13 7.53 -2.39 6.97
C TYR A 13 7.36 -1.09 6.20
N THR A 14 8.02 -0.02 6.66
CA THR A 14 7.99 1.28 5.97
C THR A 14 8.53 1.18 4.54
N GLY A 15 9.56 0.36 4.33
CA GLY A 15 10.08 0.05 2.98
C GLY A 15 9.01 -0.57 2.08
N ILE A 16 8.34 -1.62 2.54
CA ILE A 16 7.29 -2.31 1.78
C ILE A 16 6.11 -1.38 1.45
N VAL A 17 5.63 -0.61 2.43
CA VAL A 17 4.51 0.33 2.20
C VAL A 17 4.89 1.41 1.18
N ASN A 18 6.12 1.91 1.23
CA ASN A 18 6.62 2.85 0.22
C ASN A 18 6.75 2.21 -1.16
N GLU A 19 7.17 0.94 -1.25
CA GLU A 19 7.26 0.22 -2.52
C GLU A 19 5.87 0.04 -3.16
N ILE A 20 4.86 -0.34 -2.36
CA ILE A 20 3.46 -0.41 -2.81
C ILE A 20 3.01 0.95 -3.34
N LYS A 21 3.21 2.01 -2.54
CA LYS A 21 2.85 3.38 -2.91
C LYS A 21 3.47 3.79 -4.24
N ASN A 22 4.79 3.64 -4.38
CA ASN A 22 5.53 4.12 -5.53
C ASN A 22 5.24 3.28 -6.78
N THR A 23 5.12 1.96 -6.63
CA THR A 23 4.77 1.06 -7.74
C THR A 23 3.37 1.38 -8.25
N ALA A 24 2.38 1.53 -7.37
CA ALA A 24 1.03 1.92 -7.74
C ALA A 24 0.97 3.31 -8.38
N ALA A 25 1.70 4.30 -7.85
CA ALA A 25 1.76 5.64 -8.42
C ALA A 25 2.39 5.65 -9.83
N SER A 26 3.35 4.76 -10.07
CA SER A 26 4.00 4.60 -11.38
C SER A 26 3.12 3.89 -12.42
N CYS A 27 2.03 3.24 -11.98
CA CYS A 27 1.03 2.70 -12.89
C CYS A 27 0.32 3.88 -13.58
N ASN A 28 0.77 4.20 -14.79
CA ASN A 28 0.22 5.26 -15.60
C ASN A 28 0.03 4.72 -17.02
N LEU A 29 -1.19 4.35 -17.36
CA LEU A 29 -1.50 3.91 -18.69
C LEU A 29 -1.46 5.13 -19.61
N SER A 30 -0.68 5.04 -20.68
CA SER A 30 -0.69 6.10 -21.69
C SER A 30 -2.10 6.24 -22.28
N ALA A 31 -2.57 7.44 -22.61
CA ALA A 31 -3.91 7.62 -23.19
C ALA A 31 -4.08 7.03 -24.62
N ARG A 32 -2.98 6.67 -25.27
CA ARG A 32 -2.88 6.30 -26.70
C ARG A 32 -3.46 4.94 -27.13
N PRO A 33 -3.51 3.87 -26.32
CA PRO A 33 -3.98 2.56 -26.76
C PRO A 33 -5.43 2.55 -27.21
N LEU A 34 -6.30 3.35 -26.57
CA LEU A 34 -7.70 3.51 -26.98
C LEU A 34 -7.85 4.23 -28.33
N GLU A 35 -6.89 5.08 -28.71
CA GLU A 35 -6.89 5.76 -30.02
C GLU A 35 -6.64 4.78 -31.17
N SER A 36 -5.87 3.71 -30.91
CA SER A 36 -5.57 2.64 -31.89
C SER A 36 -6.73 1.65 -32.10
N VAL A 37 -7.75 1.65 -31.22
CA VAL A 37 -8.92 0.74 -31.25
C VAL A 37 -9.67 0.78 -32.59
N LYS A 38 -9.62 1.91 -33.30
CA LYS A 38 -10.22 2.05 -34.63
C LYS A 38 -9.67 1.06 -35.67
N ALA A 39 -8.39 0.69 -35.58
CA ALA A 39 -7.76 -0.19 -36.58
C ALA A 39 -8.27 -1.64 -36.54
N TRP A 40 -8.87 -2.07 -35.43
CA TRP A 40 -9.22 -3.46 -35.16
C TRP A 40 -10.65 -3.64 -34.64
N ASN A 41 -11.41 -2.56 -34.47
CA ASN A 41 -12.78 -2.54 -33.96
C ASN A 41 -13.76 -3.45 -34.72
N ASN A 42 -13.54 -3.66 -36.02
CA ASN A 42 -14.39 -4.50 -36.86
C ASN A 42 -13.97 -5.97 -36.87
N THR A 43 -12.83 -6.30 -36.26
CA THR A 43 -12.38 -7.68 -36.09
C THR A 43 -13.03 -8.28 -34.84
N ASP A 44 -13.23 -9.60 -34.83
CA ASP A 44 -13.80 -10.29 -33.67
C ASP A 44 -12.90 -10.17 -32.43
N VAL A 45 -11.59 -10.05 -32.62
CA VAL A 45 -10.62 -9.78 -31.54
C VAL A 45 -10.82 -8.39 -30.96
N GLY A 46 -10.95 -7.36 -31.80
CA GLY A 46 -11.16 -5.98 -31.33
C GLY A 46 -12.49 -5.80 -30.61
N LYS A 47 -13.57 -6.44 -31.07
CA LYS A 47 -14.86 -6.43 -30.37
C LYS A 47 -14.79 -7.01 -28.96
N LYS A 48 -13.95 -8.03 -28.73
CA LYS A 48 -13.73 -8.62 -27.40
C LYS A 48 -12.79 -7.78 -26.54
N MET A 49 -11.72 -7.24 -27.13
CA MET A 49 -10.67 -6.58 -26.37
C MET A 49 -11.00 -5.12 -26.01
N LYS A 50 -11.77 -4.42 -26.85
CA LYS A 50 -12.21 -3.04 -26.60
C LYS A 50 -12.85 -2.85 -25.21
N PRO A 51 -13.90 -3.59 -24.83
CA PRO A 51 -14.55 -3.39 -23.52
C PRO A 51 -13.63 -3.73 -22.35
N ILE A 52 -12.70 -4.68 -22.53
CA ILE A 52 -11.69 -5.02 -21.51
C ILE A 52 -10.75 -3.82 -21.31
N LEU A 53 -10.22 -3.26 -22.40
CA LEU A 53 -9.38 -2.07 -22.35
C LEU A 53 -10.11 -0.89 -21.71
N GLU A 54 -11.34 -0.58 -22.15
CA GLU A 54 -12.15 0.49 -21.56
C GLU A 54 -12.35 0.30 -20.04
N SER A 55 -12.62 -0.92 -19.59
CA SER A 55 -12.74 -1.25 -18.15
C SER A 55 -11.42 -1.07 -17.39
N VAL A 56 -10.28 -1.43 -17.98
CA VAL A 56 -8.96 -1.26 -17.36
C VAL A 56 -8.65 0.22 -17.18
N TYR A 57 -8.88 1.04 -18.22
CA TYR A 57 -8.70 2.50 -18.13
C TYR A 57 -9.65 3.16 -17.14
N ALA A 58 -10.92 2.74 -17.11
CA ALA A 58 -11.89 3.28 -16.16
C ALA A 58 -11.55 2.95 -14.70
N THR A 59 -10.85 1.84 -14.46
CA THR A 59 -10.47 1.39 -13.10
C THR A 59 -9.07 1.79 -12.68
N GLU A 60 -8.24 2.26 -13.62
CA GLU A 60 -6.86 2.68 -13.36
C GLU A 60 -6.78 3.77 -12.30
N GLU A 61 -7.53 4.87 -12.47
CA GLU A 61 -7.51 5.99 -11.55
C GLU A 61 -7.94 5.55 -10.13
N LEU A 62 -8.97 4.70 -10.05
CA LEU A 62 -9.42 4.13 -8.79
C LEU A 62 -8.35 3.25 -8.16
N TYR A 63 -7.73 2.37 -8.94
CA TYR A 63 -6.64 1.50 -8.48
C TYR A 63 -5.47 2.32 -7.94
N LYS A 64 -5.05 3.37 -8.65
CA LYS A 64 -3.99 4.28 -8.22
C LYS A 64 -4.36 4.96 -6.91
N LYS A 65 -5.54 5.56 -6.83
CA LYS A 65 -5.98 6.26 -5.61
C LYS A 65 -6.00 5.33 -4.40
N GLN A 66 -6.52 4.11 -4.57
CA GLN A 66 -6.57 3.14 -3.47
C GLN A 66 -5.17 2.64 -3.09
N SER A 67 -4.36 2.25 -4.06
CA SER A 67 -3.10 1.54 -3.82
C SER A 67 -1.90 2.46 -3.58
N ALA A 68 -1.92 3.68 -4.11
CA ALA A 68 -0.86 4.67 -3.94
C ALA A 68 -1.10 5.65 -2.80
N GLU A 69 -2.35 5.82 -2.36
CA GLU A 69 -2.70 6.82 -1.35
C GLU A 69 -3.40 6.19 -0.14
N ALA A 70 -4.62 5.67 -0.32
CA ALA A 70 -5.47 5.27 0.79
C ALA A 70 -4.88 4.09 1.58
N LEU A 71 -4.46 3.03 0.90
CA LEU A 71 -3.86 1.86 1.54
C LEU A 71 -2.52 2.20 2.22
N PRO A 72 -1.55 2.87 1.56
CA PRO A 72 -0.33 3.29 2.23
C PRO A 72 -0.58 4.19 3.46
N ALA A 73 -1.54 5.12 3.39
CA ALA A 73 -1.88 5.97 4.53
C ALA A 73 -2.36 5.14 5.73
N ALA A 74 -3.31 4.24 5.52
CA ALA A 74 -3.83 3.36 6.59
C ALA A 74 -2.75 2.44 7.18
N LEU A 75 -1.83 1.93 6.34
CA LEU A 75 -0.72 1.10 6.80
C LEU A 75 0.31 1.91 7.62
N PHE A 76 0.57 3.16 7.24
CA PHE A 76 1.40 4.04 8.07
C PHE A 76 0.74 4.39 9.40
N GLU A 77 -0.57 4.66 9.41
CA GLU A 77 -1.32 4.88 10.67
C GLU A 77 -1.25 3.68 11.60
N LEU A 78 -1.39 2.46 11.06
CA LEU A 78 -1.24 1.23 11.84
C LEU A 78 0.17 1.12 12.46
N ARG A 79 1.22 1.35 11.67
CA ARG A 79 2.61 1.35 12.16
C ARG A 79 2.78 2.37 13.29
N ASP A 80 2.27 3.58 13.10
CA ASP A 80 2.44 4.67 14.06
C ASP A 80 1.70 4.38 15.38
N SER A 81 0.52 3.74 15.30
CA SER A 81 -0.22 3.27 16.48
C SER A 81 0.55 2.21 17.28
N ILE A 82 1.22 1.28 16.60
CA ILE A 82 2.04 0.24 17.24
C ILE A 82 3.25 0.88 17.93
N LEU A 83 3.96 1.76 17.24
CA LEU A 83 5.09 2.50 17.82
C LEU A 83 4.69 3.33 19.05
N ALA A 84 3.53 3.98 19.00
CA ALA A 84 3.01 4.73 20.14
C ALA A 84 2.69 3.82 21.33
N THR A 85 2.14 2.63 21.05
CA THR A 85 1.85 1.62 22.07
C THR A 85 3.14 1.08 22.69
N ASP A 86 4.11 0.68 21.88
CA ASP A 86 5.42 0.20 22.34
C ASP A 86 6.12 1.22 23.22
N LYS A 87 6.08 2.50 22.82
CA LYS A 87 6.63 3.60 23.63
C LYS A 87 5.90 3.74 24.97
N ALA A 88 4.58 3.76 24.96
CA ALA A 88 3.78 3.89 26.19
C ALA A 88 4.04 2.72 27.16
N VAL A 89 4.18 1.50 26.62
CA VAL A 89 4.53 0.32 27.41
C VAL A 89 5.95 0.47 27.96
N ALA A 90 6.94 0.83 27.14
CA ALA A 90 8.32 1.03 27.59
C ALA A 90 8.42 2.08 28.71
N ASP A 91 7.73 3.22 28.57
CA ASP A 91 7.71 4.30 29.57
C ASP A 91 7.02 3.87 30.88
N SER A 92 6.12 2.87 30.84
CA SER A 92 5.43 2.34 32.01
C SER A 92 6.28 1.36 32.85
N VAL A 93 7.36 0.82 32.28
CA VAL A 93 8.24 -0.11 32.98
C VAL A 93 9.15 0.68 33.92
N LYS A 94 8.88 0.59 35.23
CA LYS A 94 9.80 1.09 36.27
C LYS A 94 11.05 0.22 36.30
N VAL A 95 12.17 0.77 35.88
CA VAL A 95 13.48 0.13 36.05
C VAL A 95 13.99 0.45 37.45
N ASP A 96 14.02 -0.56 38.33
CA ASP A 96 14.69 -0.46 39.63
C ASP A 96 16.20 -0.32 39.39
N ASN A 97 16.67 0.92 39.38
CA ASN A 97 18.09 1.26 39.39
C ASN A 97 18.68 1.05 40.79
N ASN A 98 18.61 -0.17 41.33
CA ASN A 98 19.34 -0.51 42.55
C ASN A 98 20.82 -0.72 42.19
N LYS A 99 21.52 0.40 41.96
CA LYS A 99 22.98 0.47 42.00
C LYS A 99 23.43 0.46 43.46
N ASN A 100 23.25 -0.66 44.15
CA ASN A 100 23.99 -0.97 45.37
C ASN A 100 24.87 -2.18 45.06
N GLY A 101 25.94 -1.91 44.33
CA GLY A 101 27.11 -2.78 44.22
C GLY A 101 28.31 -1.96 44.69
N GLU A 102 28.41 -1.76 46.00
CA GLU A 102 29.69 -1.55 46.68
C GLU A 102 30.40 -2.90 46.85
#